data_AF-A0A1I5CG49-F1
#
_entry.id   AF-A0A1I5CG49-F1
#
_cell.length_a   1.000
_cell.length_b   1.000
_cell.length_c   1.000
_cell.angle_alpha   90.00
_cell.angle_beta   90.00
_cell.angle_gamma   90.00
#
_symmetry.space_group_name_H-M   'P 1'
#
loop_
_entity.id
_entity.type
_entity.pdbx_description
1 polymer ?
#
loop_
_entity_poly.entity_id
_entity_poly.type
_entity_poly.pdbx_seq_one_letter_code
_entity_poly.pdbx_strand_id
1 'polypeptide(L)'
;MSSDLIRKYNIPGPRYTSYPTVPFWEDTGFSVQAWKDSLLKRFNENREISLYLHLPFCESLCTFCGCNKRITKQHGVEIPYIETLIHEWELYLQELPYKPIIKEVHLGGGTPTFFSPENLEFLLKTIFRKAELAEEVEFSFEGHPNNTTKEHLTKLAELGFRRVSYGVQDYNMKVQIAIHRIQPFENVKRATDQAREAGYNSIGHDIIFGLPFQTKEHIIETIEKTKLLMPDRIAFYSYAHVPWIKGSGQRGFNDDDLPDGETKREMYETGKRMLEEAGYVEIGMDHFALKSDSLYQAVEEKSLHRNFMGYTTSNTGLMIGLGVSAISDSWYGFAQNEKTVETYQERVEKGEIPVFRGHILNEEDLKIRKHILNLMCRLETSWEAPEDYFEELPEVLVKLREMESDGLVEFSETGLHIPEKGRPFVRNICMAFDLRLQRNVPDTRLFSMTM
;
A
#
# COMPACT_ATOMS: atom_id res chain seq x y z
N MET A 1 20.83 7.58 15.13
CA MET A 1 21.01 6.15 14.77
C MET A 1 22.46 5.94 14.34
N SER A 2 23.14 4.84 14.70
CA SER A 2 24.54 4.63 14.27
C SER A 2 24.59 4.39 12.76
N SER A 3 25.47 5.10 12.06
CA SER A 3 25.67 4.98 10.61
C SER A 3 25.95 3.56 10.15
N ASP A 4 26.60 2.78 11.03
CA ASP A 4 27.16 1.49 10.70
C ASP A 4 26.09 0.39 10.66
N LEU A 5 25.07 0.47 11.53
CA LEU A 5 23.96 -0.49 11.54
C LEU A 5 23.09 -0.35 10.29
N ILE A 6 22.81 0.89 9.87
CA ILE A 6 22.08 1.14 8.62
C ILE A 6 22.84 0.54 7.45
N ARG A 7 24.15 0.79 7.34
CA ARG A 7 24.98 0.23 6.26
C ARG A 7 25.02 -1.30 6.31
N LYS A 8 25.14 -1.88 7.50
CA LYS A 8 25.19 -3.34 7.72
C LYS A 8 23.91 -4.04 7.26
N TYR A 9 22.75 -3.48 7.59
CA TYR A 9 21.46 -4.10 7.31
C TYR A 9 20.76 -3.56 6.06
N ASN A 10 21.39 -2.66 5.30
CA ASN A 10 20.84 -2.21 4.03
C ASN A 10 21.04 -3.27 2.94
N ILE A 11 20.09 -4.20 2.85
CA ILE A 11 20.10 -5.32 1.90
C ILE A 11 18.80 -5.35 1.08
N PRO A 12 18.74 -6.01 -0.08
CA PRO A 12 17.47 -6.24 -0.77
C PRO A 12 16.51 -7.05 0.09
N GLY A 13 15.28 -6.57 0.28
CA GLY A 13 14.28 -7.25 1.11
C GLY A 13 12.85 -6.82 0.78
N PRO A 14 11.87 -7.70 0.96
CA PRO A 14 10.49 -7.39 0.65
C PRO A 14 9.92 -6.30 1.57
N ARG A 15 8.90 -5.58 1.08
CA ARG A 15 8.16 -4.59 1.86
C ARG A 15 7.11 -5.21 2.81
N TYR A 16 6.92 -6.54 2.74
CA TYR A 16 5.89 -7.27 3.48
C TYR A 16 4.52 -6.59 3.41
N THR A 17 4.07 -6.25 2.20
CA THR A 17 2.67 -5.90 1.93
C THR A 17 1.75 -7.11 2.11
N SER A 18 2.32 -8.31 1.93
CA SER A 18 1.72 -9.60 2.25
C SER A 18 2.82 -10.59 2.62
N TYR A 19 2.42 -11.65 3.31
CA TYR A 19 3.18 -12.90 3.36
C TYR A 19 2.25 -14.06 2.99
N PRO A 20 2.66 -14.97 2.07
CA PRO A 20 3.84 -14.84 1.20
C PRO A 20 3.82 -13.61 0.31
N THR A 21 5.00 -13.12 -0.08
CA THR A 21 5.12 -11.99 -1.00
C THR A 21 4.81 -12.46 -2.43
N VAL A 22 4.31 -11.55 -3.29
CA VAL A 22 3.87 -11.89 -4.66
C VAL A 22 4.92 -12.68 -5.48
N PRO A 23 6.23 -12.38 -5.43
CA PRO A 23 7.23 -13.18 -6.14
C PRO A 23 7.33 -14.64 -5.70
N PHE A 24 6.93 -14.96 -4.46
CA PHE A 24 6.93 -16.31 -3.89
C PHE A 24 5.56 -16.98 -3.91
N TRP A 25 4.57 -16.41 -4.60
CA TRP A 25 3.31 -17.09 -4.83
C TRP A 25 3.52 -18.29 -5.75
N GLU A 26 3.27 -19.47 -5.22
CA GLU A 26 3.24 -20.72 -5.97
C GLU A 26 1.89 -20.89 -6.66
N ASP A 27 1.93 -21.22 -7.95
CA ASP A 27 0.74 -21.61 -8.70
C ASP A 27 0.26 -23.03 -8.33
N THR A 28 1.12 -23.83 -7.68
CA THR A 28 0.79 -25.19 -7.25
C THR A 28 -0.27 -25.16 -6.15
N GLY A 29 -1.42 -25.78 -6.40
CA GLY A 29 -2.57 -25.79 -5.47
C GLY A 29 -3.50 -24.59 -5.61
N PHE A 30 -3.11 -23.57 -6.40
CA PHE A 30 -4.01 -22.47 -6.71
C PHE A 30 -5.02 -22.88 -7.80
N SER A 31 -6.28 -22.52 -7.59
CA SER A 31 -7.32 -22.52 -8.61
C SER A 31 -8.37 -21.46 -8.27
N VAL A 32 -9.14 -21.02 -9.26
CA VAL A 32 -10.25 -20.08 -9.01
C VAL A 32 -11.25 -20.68 -8.01
N GLN A 33 -11.49 -21.99 -8.05
CA GLN A 33 -12.35 -22.65 -7.06
C GLN A 33 -11.75 -22.61 -5.65
N ALA A 34 -10.46 -22.95 -5.50
CA ALA A 34 -9.80 -22.88 -4.19
C ALA A 34 -9.77 -21.45 -3.63
N TRP A 35 -9.63 -20.44 -4.50
CA TRP A 35 -9.79 -19.04 -4.12
C TRP A 35 -11.20 -18.75 -3.58
N LYS A 36 -12.25 -19.13 -4.31
CA LYS A 36 -13.65 -18.99 -3.87
C LYS A 36 -13.89 -19.68 -2.53
N ASP A 37 -13.40 -20.90 -2.35
CA ASP A 37 -13.53 -21.64 -1.09
C ASP A 37 -12.84 -20.90 0.08
N SER A 38 -11.65 -20.34 -0.16
CA SER A 38 -10.93 -19.53 0.84
C SER A 38 -11.67 -18.24 1.22
N LEU A 39 -12.26 -17.58 0.23
CA LEU A 39 -13.06 -16.38 0.39
C LEU A 39 -14.33 -16.68 1.19
N LEU A 40 -15.04 -17.76 0.85
CA LEU A 40 -16.24 -18.19 1.56
C LEU A 40 -15.94 -18.59 3.00
N LYS A 41 -14.83 -19.29 3.24
CA LYS A 41 -14.39 -19.63 4.60
C LYS A 41 -14.27 -18.36 5.44
N ARG A 42 -13.53 -17.36 4.94
CA ARG A 42 -13.33 -16.10 5.67
C ARG A 42 -14.62 -15.28 5.81
N PHE A 43 -15.43 -15.20 4.77
CA PHE A 43 -16.69 -14.48 4.79
C PHE A 43 -17.69 -15.05 5.81
N ASN A 44 -17.69 -16.37 6.00
CA ASN A 44 -18.54 -17.04 6.99
C ASN A 44 -18.07 -16.79 8.43
N GLU A 45 -16.80 -16.47 8.65
CA GLU A 45 -16.27 -16.05 9.95
C GLU A 45 -16.69 -14.61 10.28
N ASN A 46 -16.65 -13.72 9.28
CA ASN A 46 -17.10 -12.33 9.41
C ASN A 46 -17.54 -11.78 8.04
N ARG A 47 -18.76 -11.22 8.01
CA ARG A 47 -19.38 -10.63 6.81
C ARG A 47 -18.85 -9.23 6.47
N GLU A 48 -18.09 -8.61 7.37
CA GLU A 48 -17.43 -7.32 7.13
C GLU A 48 -16.27 -7.48 6.14
N ILE A 49 -16.30 -6.69 5.07
CA ILE A 49 -15.29 -6.72 4.01
C ILE A 49 -14.68 -5.34 3.76
N SER A 50 -13.46 -5.35 3.23
CA SER A 50 -12.85 -4.24 2.52
C SER A 50 -12.98 -4.42 1.01
N LEU A 51 -13.27 -3.33 0.30
CA LEU A 51 -13.21 -3.27 -1.15
C LEU A 51 -12.03 -2.42 -1.59
N TYR A 52 -11.17 -3.00 -2.42
CA TYR A 52 -10.19 -2.24 -3.20
C TYR A 52 -10.67 -2.15 -4.64
N LEU A 53 -10.76 -0.95 -5.21
CA LEU A 53 -11.11 -0.76 -6.61
C LEU A 53 -9.91 -0.16 -7.35
N HIS A 54 -9.36 -0.94 -8.27
CA HIS A 54 -8.27 -0.49 -9.12
C HIS A 54 -8.81 0.28 -10.33
N LEU A 55 -8.56 1.58 -10.36
CA LEU A 55 -8.94 2.52 -11.42
C LEU A 55 -7.68 2.88 -12.23
N PRO A 56 -7.40 2.22 -13.37
CA PRO A 56 -6.06 2.16 -13.94
C PRO A 56 -5.67 3.40 -14.76
N PHE A 57 -6.61 4.28 -15.09
CA PHE A 57 -6.37 5.32 -16.09
C PHE A 57 -5.61 6.53 -15.52
N CYS A 58 -4.66 7.06 -16.30
CA CYS A 58 -3.95 8.30 -16.02
C CYS A 58 -3.85 9.17 -17.27
N GLU A 59 -3.94 10.49 -17.10
CA GLU A 59 -3.77 11.49 -18.18
C GLU A 59 -2.37 11.52 -18.81
N SER A 60 -1.36 11.21 -18.00
CA SER A 60 0.05 11.32 -18.38
C SER A 60 0.91 10.24 -17.72
N LEU A 61 1.96 9.85 -18.43
CA LEU A 61 2.97 8.92 -17.92
C LEU A 61 3.96 9.65 -17.01
N CYS A 62 3.85 9.46 -15.70
CA CYS A 62 4.91 9.80 -14.76
C CYS A 62 6.08 8.83 -14.93
N THR A 63 7.29 9.30 -15.23
CA THR A 63 8.42 8.43 -15.57
C THR A 63 8.91 7.64 -14.35
N PHE A 64 8.72 8.13 -13.12
CA PHE A 64 9.07 7.38 -11.90
C PHE A 64 8.10 6.23 -11.56
N CYS A 65 6.88 6.20 -12.13
CA CYS A 65 5.77 5.41 -11.62
C CYS A 65 5.90 3.90 -11.90
N GLY A 66 5.94 3.10 -10.82
CA GLY A 66 5.94 1.63 -10.86
C GLY A 66 4.56 0.96 -10.80
N CYS A 67 3.47 1.71 -10.70
CA CYS A 67 2.11 1.16 -10.55
C CYS A 67 1.64 0.43 -11.83
N ASN A 68 0.59 -0.40 -11.72
CA ASN A 68 -0.19 -0.80 -12.89
C ASN A 68 -1.09 0.38 -13.28
N LYS A 69 -1.01 0.80 -14.55
CA LYS A 69 -1.73 1.96 -15.09
C LYS A 69 -1.87 1.87 -16.60
N ARG A 70 -2.85 2.58 -17.14
CA ARG A 70 -3.10 2.78 -18.56
C ARG A 70 -3.14 4.28 -18.87
N ILE A 71 -2.22 4.74 -19.70
CA ILE A 71 -2.16 6.16 -20.07
C ILE A 71 -3.13 6.44 -21.22
N THR A 72 -4.05 7.38 -21.00
CA THR A 72 -5.02 7.81 -22.01
C THR A 72 -5.59 9.18 -21.63
N LYS A 73 -6.01 9.96 -22.63
CA LYS A 73 -6.80 11.19 -22.46
C LYS A 73 -8.24 11.01 -22.93
N GLN A 74 -8.61 9.79 -23.33
CA GLN A 74 -9.92 9.46 -23.84
C GLN A 74 -10.83 9.07 -22.67
N HIS A 75 -11.68 9.98 -22.22
CA HIS A 75 -12.64 9.73 -21.13
C HIS A 75 -13.79 8.79 -21.52
N GLY A 76 -13.95 8.48 -22.81
CA GLY A 76 -14.91 7.46 -23.26
C GLY A 76 -14.64 6.04 -22.72
N VAL A 77 -13.47 5.81 -22.11
CA VAL A 77 -13.11 4.53 -21.47
C VAL A 77 -13.73 4.36 -20.08
N GLU A 78 -14.24 5.42 -19.46
CA GLU A 78 -14.71 5.38 -18.07
C GLU A 78 -15.91 4.46 -17.89
N ILE A 79 -16.99 4.70 -18.64
CA ILE A 79 -18.24 3.94 -18.53
C ILE A 79 -18.04 2.45 -18.84
N PRO A 80 -17.40 2.04 -19.96
CA PRO A 80 -17.16 0.63 -20.22
C PRO A 80 -16.39 -0.07 -19.09
N TYR A 81 -15.41 0.62 -18.48
CA TYR A 81 -14.66 0.05 -17.38
C TYR A 81 -15.48 -0.04 -16.09
N ILE A 82 -16.32 0.96 -15.80
CA ILE A 82 -17.26 0.94 -14.66
C ILE A 82 -18.27 -0.20 -14.81
N GLU A 83 -18.82 -0.40 -16.00
CA GLU A 83 -19.72 -1.52 -16.28
C GLU A 83 -19.02 -2.85 -16.03
N THR A 84 -17.75 -3.00 -16.44
CA THR A 84 -16.96 -4.19 -16.10
C THR A 84 -16.78 -4.37 -14.59
N LEU A 85 -16.43 -3.32 -13.83
CA LEU A 85 -16.31 -3.39 -12.37
C LEU A 85 -17.61 -3.83 -11.69
N ILE A 86 -18.75 -3.32 -12.17
CA ILE A 86 -20.07 -3.68 -11.64
C ILE A 86 -20.39 -5.15 -11.94
N HIS A 87 -20.11 -5.64 -13.14
CA HIS A 87 -20.28 -7.06 -13.49
C HIS A 87 -19.34 -7.96 -12.67
N GLU A 88 -18.09 -7.57 -12.47
CA GLU A 88 -17.18 -8.33 -11.59
C GLU A 88 -17.73 -8.40 -10.16
N TRP A 89 -18.23 -7.28 -9.63
CA TRP A 89 -18.85 -7.26 -8.31
C TRP A 89 -20.06 -8.20 -8.21
N GLU A 90 -20.88 -8.26 -9.26
CA GLU A 90 -21.98 -9.22 -9.36
C GLU A 90 -21.52 -10.68 -9.31
N LEU A 91 -20.40 -11.01 -9.95
CA LEU A 91 -19.84 -12.36 -9.91
C LEU A 91 -19.42 -12.76 -8.49
N TYR A 92 -18.78 -11.86 -7.74
CA TYR A 92 -18.47 -12.12 -6.33
C TYR A 92 -19.73 -12.28 -5.49
N LEU A 93 -20.74 -11.43 -5.69
CA LEU A 93 -22.01 -11.53 -4.96
C LEU A 93 -22.77 -12.83 -5.21
N GLN A 94 -22.61 -13.47 -6.38
CA GLN A 94 -23.20 -14.78 -6.67
C GLN A 94 -22.58 -15.91 -5.85
N GLU A 95 -21.33 -15.76 -5.44
CA GLU A 95 -20.64 -16.74 -4.58
C GLU A 95 -21.05 -16.57 -3.11
N LEU A 96 -21.30 -15.33 -2.67
CA LEU A 96 -21.57 -15.04 -1.26
C LEU A 96 -22.97 -15.52 -0.82
N PRO A 97 -23.09 -16.25 0.29
CA PRO A 97 -24.39 -16.76 0.77
C PRO A 97 -25.32 -15.67 1.33
N TYR A 98 -24.77 -14.50 1.65
CA TYR A 98 -25.48 -13.36 2.22
C TYR A 98 -24.92 -12.05 1.67
N LYS A 99 -25.66 -10.95 1.84
CA LYS A 99 -25.13 -9.62 1.53
C LYS A 99 -23.88 -9.32 2.36
N PRO A 100 -22.80 -8.84 1.76
CA PRO A 100 -21.62 -8.39 2.50
C PRO A 100 -21.91 -7.07 3.23
N ILE A 101 -21.16 -6.82 4.29
CA ILE A 101 -21.15 -5.54 5.00
C ILE A 101 -19.86 -4.82 4.60
N ILE A 102 -19.96 -3.76 3.81
CA ILE A 102 -18.79 -2.98 3.40
C ILE A 102 -18.41 -2.07 4.56
N LYS A 103 -17.20 -2.27 5.08
CA LYS A 103 -16.60 -1.45 6.13
C LYS A 103 -15.51 -0.54 5.58
N GLU A 104 -14.76 -0.99 4.59
CA GLU A 104 -13.70 -0.21 3.97
C GLU A 104 -13.88 -0.15 2.45
N VAL A 105 -13.55 1.01 1.87
CA VAL A 105 -13.44 1.19 0.42
C VAL A 105 -12.17 1.98 0.16
N HIS A 106 -11.32 1.47 -0.73
CA HIS A 106 -10.17 2.20 -1.22
C HIS A 106 -10.19 2.27 -2.75
N LEU A 107 -10.27 3.47 -3.31
CA LEU A 107 -10.08 3.71 -4.74
C LEU A 107 -8.61 4.04 -4.99
N GLY A 108 -7.90 3.20 -5.75
CA GLY A 108 -6.48 3.42 -6.07
C GLY A 108 -6.12 3.00 -7.49
N GLY A 109 -4.83 2.87 -7.76
CA GLY A 109 -4.31 2.27 -8.99
C GLY A 109 -3.56 3.28 -9.87
N GLY A 110 -4.21 3.74 -10.93
CA GLY A 110 -3.71 4.82 -11.78
C GLY A 110 -4.03 6.17 -11.15
N THR A 111 -5.16 6.75 -11.53
CA THR A 111 -5.67 7.98 -10.90
C THR A 111 -7.18 7.87 -10.79
N PRO A 112 -7.74 7.56 -9.60
CA PRO A 112 -9.19 7.51 -9.39
C PRO A 112 -9.93 8.75 -9.92
N THR A 113 -9.39 9.95 -9.70
CA THR A 113 -9.95 11.21 -10.22
C THR A 113 -9.60 11.50 -11.68
N PHE A 114 -9.21 10.49 -12.46
CA PHE A 114 -9.36 10.51 -13.92
C PHE A 114 -10.84 10.38 -14.28
N PHE A 115 -11.57 9.55 -13.52
CA PHE A 115 -13.00 9.37 -13.70
C PHE A 115 -13.73 10.63 -13.25
N SER A 116 -14.72 11.05 -14.03
CA SER A 116 -15.58 12.18 -13.68
C SER A 116 -16.30 11.95 -12.33
N PRO A 117 -16.64 13.03 -11.60
CA PRO A 117 -17.37 12.93 -10.34
C PRO A 117 -18.67 12.12 -10.46
N GLU A 118 -19.41 12.28 -11.57
CA GLU A 118 -20.66 11.56 -11.86
C GLU A 118 -20.44 10.07 -12.02
N ASN A 119 -19.36 9.69 -12.70
CA ASN A 119 -19.04 8.29 -12.96
C ASN A 119 -18.59 7.56 -11.69
N LEU A 120 -17.79 8.21 -10.85
CA LEU A 120 -17.44 7.67 -9.53
C LEU A 120 -18.67 7.51 -8.63
N GLU A 121 -19.55 8.52 -8.62
CA GLU A 121 -20.81 8.46 -7.88
C GLU A 121 -21.70 7.32 -8.35
N PHE A 122 -21.85 7.15 -9.67
CA PHE A 122 -22.62 6.06 -10.27
C PHE A 122 -22.06 4.68 -9.91
N LEU A 123 -20.75 4.49 -10.04
CA LEU A 123 -20.06 3.25 -9.66
C LEU A 123 -20.33 2.89 -8.20
N LEU A 124 -20.04 3.82 -7.28
CA LEU A 124 -20.13 3.59 -5.84
C LEU A 124 -21.58 3.36 -5.39
N LYS A 125 -22.54 4.18 -5.85
CA LYS A 125 -23.96 3.96 -5.54
C LYS A 125 -24.44 2.60 -6.04
N THR A 126 -23.97 2.14 -7.19
CA THR A 126 -24.35 0.83 -7.73
C THR A 126 -23.79 -0.31 -6.90
N ILE A 127 -22.53 -0.22 -6.46
CA ILE A 127 -21.90 -1.20 -5.56
C ILE A 127 -22.65 -1.24 -4.21
N PHE A 128 -22.86 -0.07 -3.58
CA PHE A 128 -23.47 0.03 -2.26
C PHE A 128 -24.91 -0.46 -2.22
N ARG A 129 -25.68 -0.32 -3.30
CA ARG A 129 -27.05 -0.86 -3.39
C ARG A 129 -27.14 -2.38 -3.22
N LYS A 130 -26.05 -3.10 -3.46
CA LYS A 130 -26.00 -4.56 -3.39
C LYS A 130 -25.33 -5.09 -2.12
N ALA A 131 -24.93 -4.21 -1.22
CA ALA A 131 -24.31 -4.53 0.06
C ALA A 131 -25.02 -3.81 1.20
N GLU A 132 -24.68 -4.18 2.42
CA GLU A 132 -24.91 -3.38 3.62
C GLU A 132 -23.67 -2.51 3.86
N LEU A 133 -23.81 -1.36 4.53
CA LEU A 133 -22.68 -0.57 5.01
C LEU A 133 -22.55 -0.78 6.52
N ALA A 134 -21.31 -0.85 7.02
CA ALA A 134 -21.06 -0.84 8.46
C ALA A 134 -21.55 0.49 9.08
N GLU A 135 -21.77 0.49 10.40
CA GLU A 135 -22.13 1.72 11.13
C GLU A 135 -20.99 2.76 11.05
N GLU A 136 -19.75 2.28 11.17
CA GLU A 136 -18.54 3.06 10.97
C GLU A 136 -17.80 2.56 9.74
N VAL A 137 -17.68 3.43 8.74
CA VAL A 137 -17.01 3.12 7.47
C VAL A 137 -15.71 3.90 7.31
N GLU A 138 -14.70 3.28 6.72
CA GLU A 138 -13.42 3.90 6.36
C GLU A 138 -13.23 3.92 4.85
N PHE A 139 -13.68 5.01 4.22
CA PHE A 139 -13.59 5.19 2.77
C PHE A 139 -12.49 6.18 2.40
N SER A 140 -11.65 5.78 1.44
CA SER A 140 -10.46 6.51 1.04
C SER A 140 -10.19 6.42 -0.46
N PHE A 141 -9.51 7.42 -1.01
CA PHE A 141 -9.09 7.39 -2.42
C PHE A 141 -7.74 8.06 -2.63
N GLU A 142 -7.07 7.66 -3.72
CA GLU A 142 -5.87 8.34 -4.24
C GLU A 142 -6.28 9.44 -5.23
N GLY A 143 -5.65 10.61 -5.12
CA GLY A 143 -5.93 11.78 -5.96
C GLY A 143 -4.67 12.34 -6.61
N HIS A 144 -4.81 12.87 -7.83
CA HIS A 144 -3.80 13.75 -8.41
C HIS A 144 -4.26 15.21 -8.25
N PRO A 145 -3.52 16.08 -7.55
CA PRO A 145 -3.89 17.48 -7.33
C PRO A 145 -4.24 18.32 -8.57
N ASN A 146 -3.78 17.91 -9.76
CA ASN A 146 -4.13 18.58 -11.02
C ASN A 146 -5.51 18.16 -11.55
N ASN A 147 -6.00 16.97 -11.17
CA ASN A 147 -7.22 16.35 -11.69
C ASN A 147 -8.35 16.38 -10.66
N THR A 148 -8.02 16.30 -9.36
CA THR A 148 -9.01 16.31 -8.30
C THR A 148 -9.67 17.68 -8.21
N THR A 149 -10.94 17.75 -8.58
CA THR A 149 -11.78 18.96 -8.50
C THR A 149 -12.55 19.02 -7.18
N LYS A 150 -13.07 20.19 -6.84
CA LYS A 150 -13.99 20.37 -5.70
C LYS A 150 -15.22 19.44 -5.80
N GLU A 151 -15.73 19.22 -7.01
CA GLU A 151 -16.88 18.35 -7.22
C GLU A 151 -16.60 16.88 -6.91
N HIS A 152 -15.41 16.37 -7.27
CA HIS A 152 -14.99 15.02 -6.85
C HIS A 152 -15.03 14.89 -5.33
N LEU A 153 -14.47 15.88 -4.62
CA LEU A 153 -14.37 15.88 -3.17
C LEU A 153 -15.76 15.94 -2.51
N THR A 154 -16.64 16.82 -2.99
CA THR A 154 -18.01 16.93 -2.47
C THR A 154 -18.77 15.61 -2.65
N LYS A 155 -18.79 15.03 -3.86
CA LYS A 155 -19.55 13.80 -4.13
C LYS A 155 -19.02 12.59 -3.37
N LEU A 156 -17.70 12.44 -3.29
CA LEU A 156 -17.10 11.35 -2.52
C LEU A 156 -17.35 11.54 -1.02
N ALA A 157 -17.31 12.77 -0.49
CA ALA A 157 -17.66 13.04 0.90
C ALA A 157 -19.13 12.71 1.22
N GLU A 158 -20.07 13.01 0.31
CA GLU A 158 -21.48 12.62 0.42
C GLU A 158 -21.68 11.09 0.46
N LEU A 159 -20.75 10.33 -0.13
CA LEU A 159 -20.73 8.87 -0.14
C LEU A 159 -19.97 8.26 1.04
N GLY A 160 -19.49 9.07 1.98
CA GLY A 160 -18.81 8.62 3.20
C GLY A 160 -17.29 8.65 3.15
N PHE A 161 -16.67 9.12 2.07
CA PHE A 161 -15.21 9.27 2.00
C PHE A 161 -14.74 10.37 2.95
N ARG A 162 -13.76 10.05 3.79
CA ARG A 162 -13.15 11.00 4.74
C ARG A 162 -11.63 11.08 4.63
N ARG A 163 -11.03 10.18 3.84
CA ARG A 163 -9.59 10.13 3.58
C ARG A 163 -9.27 10.30 2.10
N VAL A 164 -8.22 11.07 1.81
CA VAL A 164 -7.65 11.22 0.47
C VAL A 164 -6.13 11.21 0.57
N SER A 165 -5.43 10.52 -0.34
CA SER A 165 -3.96 10.66 -0.48
C SER A 165 -3.62 11.36 -1.78
N TYR A 166 -2.84 12.44 -1.71
CA TYR A 166 -2.39 13.18 -2.88
C TYR A 166 -0.95 12.84 -3.22
N GLY A 167 -0.72 12.41 -4.47
CA GLY A 167 0.63 12.25 -5.00
C GLY A 167 1.32 13.60 -5.22
N VAL A 168 2.12 14.05 -4.26
CA VAL A 168 2.89 15.31 -4.31
C VAL A 168 4.26 15.10 -4.96
N GLN A 169 4.96 14.07 -4.48
CA GLN A 169 6.29 13.62 -4.90
C GLN A 169 7.40 14.60 -4.56
N ASP A 170 7.43 15.77 -5.19
CA ASP A 170 8.44 16.83 -5.00
C ASP A 170 7.89 18.17 -5.51
N TYR A 171 8.28 19.30 -4.92
CA TYR A 171 7.89 20.65 -5.37
C TYR A 171 8.92 21.35 -6.27
N ASN A 172 10.11 20.78 -6.41
CA ASN A 172 11.18 21.33 -7.23
C ASN A 172 10.89 21.13 -8.71
N MET A 173 10.94 22.23 -9.47
CA MET A 173 10.58 22.21 -10.90
C MET A 173 11.49 21.32 -11.74
N LYS A 174 12.80 21.24 -11.43
CA LYS A 174 13.73 20.40 -12.19
C LYS A 174 13.40 18.91 -12.00
N VAL A 175 13.13 18.51 -10.76
CA VAL A 175 12.69 17.15 -10.43
C VAL A 175 11.35 16.86 -11.12
N GLN A 176 10.36 17.76 -11.00
CA GLN A 176 9.04 17.59 -11.63
C GLN A 176 9.10 17.42 -13.16
N ILE A 177 9.95 18.18 -13.84
CA ILE A 177 10.17 18.03 -15.29
C ILE A 177 10.77 16.65 -15.59
N ALA A 178 11.82 16.24 -14.88
CA ALA A 178 12.49 14.96 -15.09
C ALA A 178 11.57 13.75 -14.87
N ILE A 179 10.68 13.86 -13.88
CA ILE A 179 9.72 12.80 -13.55
C ILE A 179 8.42 12.88 -14.39
N HIS A 180 8.34 13.85 -15.30
CA HIS A 180 7.19 14.16 -16.15
C HIS A 180 5.87 14.37 -15.38
N ARG A 181 5.95 15.12 -14.28
CA ARG A 181 4.82 15.43 -13.38
C ARG A 181 4.90 16.87 -12.88
N ILE A 182 4.58 17.82 -13.76
CA ILE A 182 4.48 19.24 -13.37
C ILE A 182 3.24 19.43 -12.51
N GLN A 183 3.44 19.80 -11.26
CA GLN A 183 2.41 20.01 -10.25
C GLN A 183 2.85 21.13 -9.29
N PRO A 184 2.54 22.39 -9.61
CA PRO A 184 2.88 23.52 -8.75
C PRO A 184 2.27 23.41 -7.35
N PHE A 185 2.89 24.05 -6.37
CA PHE A 185 2.45 24.07 -4.98
C PHE A 185 1.00 24.53 -4.84
N GLU A 186 0.59 25.50 -5.64
CA GLU A 186 -0.74 26.11 -5.65
C GLU A 186 -1.84 25.09 -5.97
N ASN A 187 -1.54 24.10 -6.82
CA ASN A 187 -2.50 23.03 -7.14
C ASN A 187 -2.67 22.07 -5.96
N VAL A 188 -1.58 21.73 -5.27
CA VAL A 188 -1.62 20.89 -4.06
C VAL A 188 -2.34 21.61 -2.93
N LYS A 189 -2.02 22.89 -2.73
CA LYS A 189 -2.72 23.76 -1.78
C LYS A 189 -4.22 23.79 -2.06
N ARG A 190 -4.62 24.08 -3.30
CA ARG A 190 -6.03 24.09 -3.70
C ARG A 190 -6.72 22.77 -3.37
N ALA A 191 -6.15 21.63 -3.79
CA ALA A 191 -6.76 20.32 -3.56
C ALA A 191 -6.87 20.00 -2.06
N THR A 192 -5.83 20.30 -1.28
CA THR A 192 -5.80 20.10 0.18
C THR A 192 -6.85 20.97 0.88
N ASP A 193 -6.92 22.26 0.56
CA ASP A 193 -7.89 23.17 1.18
C ASP A 193 -9.33 22.78 0.81
N GLN A 194 -9.57 22.43 -0.45
CA GLN A 194 -10.89 21.97 -0.90
C GLN A 194 -11.30 20.66 -0.23
N ALA A 195 -10.37 19.74 0.04
CA ALA A 195 -10.66 18.51 0.77
C ALA A 195 -11.07 18.83 2.21
N ARG A 196 -10.37 19.74 2.89
CA ARG A 196 -10.77 20.20 4.23
C ARG A 196 -12.16 20.85 4.24
N GLU A 197 -12.41 21.73 3.27
CA GLU A 197 -13.73 22.37 3.10
C GLU A 197 -14.85 21.34 2.90
N ALA A 198 -14.56 20.23 2.21
CA ALA A 198 -15.51 19.13 1.98
C ALA A 198 -15.64 18.18 3.19
N GLY A 199 -14.91 18.41 4.28
CA GLY A 199 -15.03 17.62 5.52
C GLY A 199 -14.11 16.40 5.60
N TYR A 200 -13.08 16.32 4.75
CA TYR A 200 -12.03 15.30 4.92
C TYR A 200 -11.21 15.59 6.17
N ASN A 201 -10.95 14.55 6.95
CA ASN A 201 -10.25 14.63 8.24
C ASN A 201 -8.97 13.77 8.28
N SER A 202 -8.60 13.16 7.15
CA SER A 202 -7.35 12.42 6.99
C SER A 202 -6.81 12.63 5.58
N ILE A 203 -6.15 13.75 5.36
CA ILE A 203 -5.53 14.13 4.09
C ILE A 203 -4.06 13.69 4.11
N GLY A 204 -3.69 12.83 3.17
CA GLY A 204 -2.33 12.32 2.99
C GLY A 204 -1.59 13.05 1.87
N HIS A 205 -0.29 13.30 2.04
CA HIS A 205 0.62 13.67 0.95
C HIS A 205 1.68 12.58 0.76
N ASP A 206 1.79 12.05 -0.46
CA ASP A 206 2.87 11.14 -0.83
C ASP A 206 4.06 11.95 -1.35
N ILE A 207 5.22 11.78 -0.74
CA ILE A 207 6.48 12.48 -1.04
C ILE A 207 7.55 11.41 -1.32
N ILE A 208 8.42 11.64 -2.30
CA ILE A 208 9.44 10.66 -2.68
C ILE A 208 10.83 11.28 -2.54
N PHE A 209 11.72 10.56 -1.86
CA PHE A 209 13.15 10.87 -1.85
C PHE A 209 13.94 9.88 -2.73
N GLY A 210 15.04 10.36 -3.30
CA GLY A 210 15.86 9.63 -4.26
C GLY A 210 15.43 9.78 -5.73
N LEU A 211 14.66 10.81 -6.08
CA LEU A 211 14.26 11.10 -7.47
C LEU A 211 15.42 11.68 -8.29
N PRO A 212 15.36 11.63 -9.64
CA PRO A 212 16.42 12.21 -10.49
C PRO A 212 16.57 13.72 -10.24
N PHE A 213 17.82 14.18 -10.19
CA PHE A 213 18.24 15.56 -9.88
C PHE A 213 17.86 16.08 -8.48
N GLN A 214 17.28 15.25 -7.63
CA GLN A 214 16.93 15.67 -6.27
C GLN A 214 18.22 15.90 -5.47
N THR A 215 18.23 16.94 -4.64
CA THR A 215 19.31 17.18 -3.66
C THR A 215 18.69 17.28 -2.27
N LYS A 216 19.53 17.35 -1.24
CA LYS A 216 19.07 17.60 0.14
C LYS A 216 18.29 18.92 0.25
N GLU A 217 18.71 19.96 -0.45
CA GLU A 217 18.03 21.26 -0.49
C GLU A 217 16.63 21.15 -1.09
N HIS A 218 16.45 20.31 -2.12
CA HIS A 218 15.13 20.05 -2.70
C HIS A 218 14.20 19.31 -1.71
N ILE A 219 14.74 18.41 -0.89
CA ILE A 219 13.98 17.77 0.20
C ILE A 219 13.57 18.81 1.24
N ILE A 220 14.49 19.67 1.67
CA ILE A 220 14.20 20.75 2.63
C ILE A 220 13.07 21.63 2.09
N GLU A 221 13.20 22.12 0.85
CA GLU A 221 12.15 22.91 0.18
C GLU A 221 10.82 22.17 0.15
N THR A 222 10.85 20.87 -0.17
CA THR A 222 9.64 20.07 -0.29
C THR A 222 8.93 19.90 1.05
N ILE A 223 9.68 19.58 2.11
CA ILE A 223 9.10 19.43 3.45
C ILE A 223 8.62 20.77 4.00
N GLU A 224 9.32 21.88 3.76
CA GLU A 224 8.87 23.23 4.15
C GLU A 224 7.53 23.57 3.50
N LYS A 225 7.37 23.33 2.20
CA LYS A 225 6.10 23.55 1.50
C LYS A 225 5.00 22.63 2.02
N THR A 226 5.28 21.35 2.25
CA THR A 226 4.30 20.43 2.85
C THR A 226 3.85 20.90 4.22
N LYS A 227 4.76 21.42 5.06
CA LYS A 227 4.43 22.00 6.38
C LYS A 227 3.52 23.22 6.31
N LEU A 228 3.55 23.99 5.22
CA LEU A 228 2.58 25.09 5.04
C LEU A 228 1.16 24.57 4.88
N LEU A 229 1.00 23.33 4.41
CA LEU A 229 -0.29 22.70 4.20
C LEU A 229 -0.71 21.81 5.37
N MET A 230 0.23 21.30 6.18
CA MET A 230 -0.01 20.41 7.32
C MET A 230 -0.97 19.24 7.00
N PRO A 231 -0.73 18.39 5.99
CA PRO A 231 -1.55 17.20 5.77
C PRO A 231 -1.57 16.33 7.04
N ASP A 232 -2.64 15.58 7.27
CA ASP A 232 -2.80 14.74 8.46
C ASP A 232 -1.85 13.53 8.43
N ARG A 233 -1.53 13.04 7.23
CA ARG A 233 -0.60 11.93 6.98
C ARG A 233 0.43 12.32 5.93
N ILE A 234 1.63 11.78 6.08
CA ILE A 234 2.68 11.88 5.07
C ILE A 234 3.23 10.49 4.84
N ALA A 235 3.36 10.14 3.57
CA ALA A 235 4.05 8.95 3.16
C ALA A 235 5.32 9.36 2.43
N PHE A 236 6.46 9.23 3.10
CA PHE A 236 7.77 9.71 2.66
C PHE A 236 8.61 8.55 2.15
N TYR A 237 8.35 8.14 0.90
CA TYR A 237 8.85 6.89 0.34
C TYR A 237 10.21 7.01 -0.34
N SER A 238 11.03 5.99 -0.14
CA SER A 238 12.25 5.77 -0.93
C SER A 238 11.91 5.43 -2.39
N TYR A 239 12.46 6.17 -3.35
CA TYR A 239 12.28 5.87 -4.78
C TYR A 239 12.81 4.48 -5.14
N ALA A 240 11.94 3.63 -5.68
CA ALA A 240 12.30 2.31 -6.18
C ALA A 240 12.55 2.36 -7.69
N HIS A 241 13.83 2.33 -8.08
CA HIS A 241 14.25 2.31 -9.47
C HIS A 241 14.37 0.86 -9.99
N VAL A 242 13.47 0.50 -10.90
CA VAL A 242 13.29 -0.83 -11.50
C VAL A 242 13.00 -0.73 -13.02
N PRO A 243 13.89 -0.09 -13.82
CA PRO A 243 13.66 0.19 -15.25
C PRO A 243 13.59 -1.05 -16.14
N TRP A 244 13.90 -2.24 -15.60
CA TRP A 244 13.75 -3.52 -16.28
C TRP A 244 12.32 -4.06 -16.28
N ILE A 245 11.43 -3.56 -15.41
CA ILE A 245 10.02 -4.00 -15.38
C ILE A 245 9.28 -3.46 -16.62
N LYS A 246 8.61 -4.36 -17.35
CA LYS A 246 7.84 -4.01 -18.55
C LYS A 246 6.76 -2.98 -18.22
N GLY A 247 6.65 -1.94 -19.05
CA GLY A 247 5.67 -0.85 -18.82
C GLY A 247 6.09 0.17 -17.76
N SER A 248 7.32 0.07 -17.24
CA SER A 248 7.94 1.11 -16.42
C SER A 248 8.32 2.30 -17.30
N GLY A 249 7.94 3.52 -16.87
CA GLY A 249 8.36 4.77 -17.50
C GLY A 249 9.77 5.22 -17.10
N GLN A 250 10.47 4.44 -16.26
CA GLN A 250 11.65 4.87 -15.52
C GLN A 250 12.92 5.00 -16.35
N ARG A 251 12.86 4.68 -17.65
CA ARG A 251 13.92 5.00 -18.64
C ARG A 251 13.79 6.43 -19.20
N GLY A 252 12.88 7.23 -18.65
CA GLY A 252 12.63 8.62 -19.06
C GLY A 252 13.65 9.64 -18.55
N PHE A 253 14.63 9.20 -17.76
CA PHE A 253 15.78 9.98 -17.27
C PHE A 253 17.00 9.06 -17.17
N ASN A 254 18.21 9.60 -17.00
CA ASN A 254 19.42 8.77 -16.92
C ASN A 254 19.62 8.26 -15.50
N ASP A 255 20.20 7.06 -15.37
CA ASP A 255 20.54 6.48 -14.07
C ASP A 255 21.56 7.35 -13.30
N ASP A 256 22.45 8.03 -14.02
CA ASP A 256 23.44 8.97 -13.45
C ASP A 256 22.80 10.23 -12.85
N ASP A 257 21.52 10.51 -13.17
CA ASP A 257 20.77 11.62 -12.58
C ASP A 257 20.23 11.27 -11.19
N LEU A 258 20.28 10.00 -10.78
CA LEU A 258 19.83 9.55 -9.47
C LEU A 258 20.88 9.83 -8.37
N PRO A 259 20.47 10.23 -7.17
CA PRO A 259 21.39 10.36 -6.06
C PRO A 259 21.93 8.98 -5.67
N ASP A 260 23.21 8.95 -5.30
CA ASP A 260 23.83 7.75 -4.74
C ASP A 260 23.24 7.38 -3.37
N GLY A 261 23.64 6.21 -2.85
CA GLY A 261 23.07 5.68 -1.61
C GLY A 261 23.33 6.55 -0.37
N GLU A 262 24.46 7.24 -0.30
CA GLU A 262 24.81 8.11 0.83
C GLU A 262 23.99 9.40 0.79
N THR A 263 23.91 10.03 -0.38
CA THR A 263 23.10 11.23 -0.63
C THR A 263 21.62 10.96 -0.37
N LYS A 264 21.10 9.83 -0.89
CA LYS A 264 19.71 9.42 -0.69
C LYS A 264 19.37 9.15 0.78
N ARG A 265 20.34 8.66 1.55
CA ARG A 265 20.20 8.48 3.00
C ARG A 265 20.16 9.84 3.72
N GLU A 266 21.06 10.76 3.39
CA GLU A 266 21.07 12.10 3.99
C GLU A 266 19.74 12.84 3.74
N MET A 267 19.17 12.66 2.55
CA MET A 267 17.81 13.13 2.20
C MET A 267 16.75 12.58 3.15
N TYR A 268 16.71 11.26 3.37
CA TYR A 268 15.77 10.63 4.28
C TYR A 268 15.92 11.14 5.71
N GLU A 269 17.14 11.13 6.25
CA GLU A 269 17.41 11.57 7.64
C GLU A 269 17.06 13.05 7.84
N THR A 270 17.31 13.88 6.83
CA THR A 270 16.94 15.31 6.84
C THR A 270 15.43 15.48 6.83
N GLY A 271 14.73 14.83 5.90
CA GLY A 271 13.27 14.90 5.79
C GLY A 271 12.56 14.38 7.04
N LYS A 272 12.97 13.21 7.54
CA LYS A 272 12.45 12.60 8.77
C LYS A 272 12.56 13.56 9.96
N ARG A 273 13.75 14.11 10.22
CA ARG A 273 13.96 15.06 11.33
C ARG A 273 13.04 16.28 11.20
N MET A 274 12.91 16.85 10.00
CA MET A 274 12.06 18.01 9.76
C MET A 274 10.56 17.72 9.95
N LEU A 275 10.12 16.50 9.64
CA LEU A 275 8.75 16.04 9.89
C LEU A 275 8.49 15.86 11.40
N GLU A 276 9.43 15.24 12.11
CA GLU A 276 9.37 15.09 13.58
C GLU A 276 9.31 16.46 14.27
N GLU A 277 10.16 17.40 13.86
CA GLU A 277 10.14 18.79 14.34
C GLU A 277 8.83 19.53 14.02
N ALA A 278 8.11 19.11 12.97
CA ALA A 278 6.80 19.65 12.61
C ALA A 278 5.64 18.99 13.37
N GLY A 279 5.92 18.01 14.24
CA GLY A 279 4.92 17.34 15.07
C GLY A 279 4.34 16.05 14.46
N TYR A 280 4.91 15.56 13.35
CA TYR A 280 4.57 14.24 12.83
C TYR A 280 5.27 13.14 13.63
N VAL A 281 4.58 12.02 13.82
CA VAL A 281 5.11 10.82 14.46
C VAL A 281 5.30 9.75 13.38
N GLU A 282 6.44 9.07 13.41
CA GLU A 282 6.70 7.90 12.57
C GLU A 282 5.79 6.74 13.02
N ILE A 283 4.91 6.29 12.12
CA ILE A 283 4.00 5.17 12.34
C ILE A 283 4.73 3.85 12.07
N GLY A 284 5.52 3.82 10.99
CA GLY A 284 6.32 2.66 10.59
C GLY A 284 6.78 2.77 9.14
N MET A 285 7.98 2.24 8.86
CA MET A 285 8.66 2.37 7.57
C MET A 285 8.72 3.83 7.08
N ASP A 286 7.88 4.15 6.09
CA ASP A 286 7.88 5.40 5.36
C ASP A 286 6.66 6.27 5.73
N HIS A 287 5.87 5.90 6.73
CA HIS A 287 4.62 6.59 7.10
C HIS A 287 4.77 7.45 8.35
N PHE A 288 4.24 8.65 8.26
CA PHE A 288 4.19 9.67 9.30
C PHE A 288 2.75 10.16 9.45
N ALA A 289 2.31 10.45 10.68
CA ALA A 289 1.00 11.02 10.93
C ALA A 289 1.03 12.04 12.07
N LEU A 290 0.12 13.00 12.04
CA LEU A 290 -0.13 13.87 13.19
C LEU A 290 -0.81 13.06 14.30
N LYS A 291 -0.62 13.49 15.55
CA LYS A 291 -1.24 12.82 16.72
C LYS A 291 -2.77 12.85 16.72
N SER A 292 -3.37 13.76 15.97
CA SER A 292 -4.81 13.85 15.79
C SER A 292 -5.37 12.81 14.82
N ASP A 293 -4.53 12.17 14.02
CA ASP A 293 -4.94 11.22 12.99
C ASP A 293 -5.14 9.81 13.57
N SER A 294 -6.12 9.07 13.03
CA SER A 294 -6.47 7.73 13.52
C SER A 294 -5.34 6.71 13.42
N LEU A 295 -4.40 6.82 12.47
CA LEU A 295 -3.27 5.89 12.40
C LEU A 295 -2.35 6.01 13.60
N TYR A 296 -2.13 7.22 14.12
CA TYR A 296 -1.35 7.41 15.33
C TYR A 296 -2.07 6.78 16.53
N GLN A 297 -3.38 7.02 16.64
CA GLN A 297 -4.20 6.44 17.71
C GLN A 297 -4.14 4.90 17.67
N ALA A 298 -4.20 4.29 16.48
CA ALA A 298 -4.11 2.83 16.34
C ALA A 298 -2.74 2.25 16.71
N VAL A 299 -1.65 3.01 16.57
CA VAL A 299 -0.33 2.63 17.10
C VAL A 299 -0.36 2.59 18.63
N GLU A 300 -0.85 3.65 19.26
CA GLU A 300 -0.92 3.77 20.73
C GLU A 300 -1.83 2.68 21.33
N GLU A 301 -2.92 2.34 20.64
CA GLU A 301 -3.89 1.31 21.05
C GLU A 301 -3.49 -0.11 20.65
N LYS A 302 -2.35 -0.31 19.97
CA LYS A 302 -1.90 -1.59 19.39
C LYS A 302 -2.93 -2.26 18.46
N SER A 303 -3.80 -1.46 17.85
CA SER A 303 -4.86 -1.88 16.92
C SER A 303 -4.48 -1.71 15.45
N LEU A 304 -3.31 -1.14 15.17
CA LEU A 304 -2.79 -0.96 13.80
C LEU A 304 -2.82 -2.27 13.01
N HIS A 305 -3.30 -2.18 11.77
CA HIS A 305 -3.32 -3.28 10.82
C HIS A 305 -2.63 -2.87 9.51
N ARG A 306 -2.35 -3.87 8.67
CA ARG A 306 -1.69 -3.66 7.37
C ARG A 306 -2.26 -4.60 6.31
N ASN A 307 -2.60 -4.02 5.18
CA ASN A 307 -3.02 -4.74 3.97
C ASN A 307 -2.21 -4.27 2.75
N PHE A 308 -2.62 -4.64 1.53
CA PHE A 308 -1.94 -4.25 0.30
C PHE A 308 -1.91 -2.73 0.05
N MET A 309 -2.81 -1.96 0.67
CA MET A 309 -2.86 -0.49 0.60
C MET A 309 -2.02 0.20 1.67
N GLY A 310 -1.36 -0.57 2.54
CA GLY A 310 -0.49 -0.04 3.59
C GLY A 310 -1.11 -0.15 4.98
N TYR A 311 -0.72 0.77 5.87
CA TYR A 311 -1.26 0.79 7.23
C TYR A 311 -2.71 1.29 7.25
N THR A 312 -3.53 0.63 8.04
CA THR A 312 -4.95 0.93 8.20
C THR A 312 -5.36 0.76 9.67
N THR A 313 -6.42 1.47 10.07
CA THR A 313 -7.02 1.41 11.40
C THR A 313 -8.09 0.32 11.49
N SER A 314 -8.65 -0.09 10.35
CA SER A 314 -9.62 -1.18 10.28
C SER A 314 -8.98 -2.53 9.97
N ASN A 315 -9.58 -3.59 10.52
CA ASN A 315 -9.15 -4.98 10.34
C ASN A 315 -10.31 -5.82 9.79
N THR A 316 -10.69 -5.56 8.53
CA THR A 316 -11.53 -6.49 7.79
C THR A 316 -10.65 -7.61 7.27
N GLY A 317 -10.60 -8.75 7.94
CA GLY A 317 -9.74 -9.86 7.47
C GLY A 317 -10.17 -10.49 6.13
N LEU A 318 -11.11 -9.90 5.39
CA LEU A 318 -11.41 -10.18 3.98
C LEU A 318 -11.38 -8.87 3.17
N MET A 319 -10.52 -8.82 2.17
CA MET A 319 -10.45 -7.76 1.18
C MET A 319 -10.72 -8.33 -0.21
N ILE A 320 -11.72 -7.79 -0.90
CA ILE A 320 -12.02 -8.10 -2.30
C ILE A 320 -11.48 -6.96 -3.17
N GLY A 321 -10.52 -7.29 -4.04
CA GLY A 321 -9.97 -6.38 -5.03
C GLY A 321 -10.71 -6.52 -6.36
N LEU A 322 -11.30 -5.43 -6.84
CA LEU A 322 -11.98 -5.32 -8.12
C LEU A 322 -11.14 -4.50 -9.09
N GLY A 323 -11.23 -4.83 -10.38
CA GLY A 323 -10.52 -4.14 -11.45
C GLY A 323 -9.23 -4.82 -11.87
N VAL A 324 -8.66 -4.33 -12.97
CA VAL A 324 -7.40 -4.83 -13.54
C VAL A 324 -6.29 -4.81 -12.48
N SER A 325 -5.52 -5.89 -12.40
CA SER A 325 -4.37 -6.10 -11.51
C SER A 325 -4.65 -6.10 -10.00
N ALA A 326 -5.89 -5.84 -9.59
CA ALA A 326 -6.30 -5.80 -8.20
C ALA A 326 -5.95 -7.12 -7.49
N ILE A 327 -5.56 -7.02 -6.22
CA ILE A 327 -5.28 -8.17 -5.38
C ILE A 327 -6.36 -8.26 -4.32
N SER A 328 -6.88 -9.46 -4.12
CA SER A 328 -7.76 -9.84 -3.02
C SER A 328 -7.00 -10.63 -1.96
N ASP A 329 -7.47 -10.56 -0.72
CA ASP A 329 -6.87 -11.21 0.46
C ASP A 329 -7.97 -11.76 1.36
N SER A 330 -8.05 -13.09 1.49
CA SER A 330 -9.04 -13.77 2.35
C SER A 330 -8.45 -14.26 3.67
N TRP A 331 -7.25 -13.81 4.04
CA TRP A 331 -6.36 -14.40 5.07
C TRP A 331 -5.83 -15.79 4.70
N TYR A 332 -6.67 -16.66 4.13
CA TYR A 332 -6.36 -18.02 3.73
C TYR A 332 -5.83 -18.14 2.30
N GLY A 333 -6.00 -17.11 1.49
CA GLY A 333 -5.50 -17.05 0.13
C GLY A 333 -5.37 -15.63 -0.39
N PHE A 334 -4.60 -15.50 -1.46
CA PHE A 334 -4.57 -14.31 -2.31
C PHE A 334 -5.02 -14.66 -3.71
N ALA A 335 -5.59 -13.67 -4.39
CA ALA A 335 -5.93 -13.75 -5.80
C ALA A 335 -5.61 -12.42 -6.47
N GLN A 336 -4.94 -12.45 -7.62
CA GLN A 336 -4.68 -11.28 -8.43
C GLN A 336 -5.44 -11.35 -9.75
N ASN A 337 -6.15 -10.27 -10.07
CA ASN A 337 -6.83 -10.09 -11.35
C ASN A 337 -5.85 -9.87 -12.51
N GLU A 338 -6.31 -10.18 -13.72
CA GLU A 338 -5.58 -9.96 -14.97
C GLU A 338 -4.90 -8.59 -15.02
N LYS A 339 -3.68 -8.53 -15.57
CA LYS A 339 -2.83 -7.33 -15.52
C LYS A 339 -3.02 -6.35 -16.69
N THR A 340 -3.82 -6.72 -17.69
CA THR A 340 -4.17 -5.92 -18.86
C THR A 340 -5.67 -5.65 -18.85
N VAL A 341 -6.05 -4.41 -19.20
CA VAL A 341 -7.46 -3.98 -19.19
C VAL A 341 -8.28 -4.85 -20.13
N GLU A 342 -7.74 -5.13 -21.32
CA GLU A 342 -8.43 -5.88 -22.36
C GLU A 342 -8.76 -7.32 -21.90
N THR A 343 -7.77 -8.06 -21.39
CA THR A 343 -7.98 -9.43 -20.91
C THR A 343 -8.86 -9.49 -19.66
N TYR A 344 -8.75 -8.49 -18.77
CA TYR A 344 -9.64 -8.34 -17.62
C TYR A 344 -11.11 -8.20 -18.06
N GLN A 345 -11.40 -7.28 -18.99
CA GLN A 345 -12.76 -7.07 -19.49
C GLN A 345 -13.32 -8.31 -20.21
N GLU A 346 -12.53 -8.93 -21.09
CA GLU A 346 -12.92 -10.14 -21.81
C GLU A 346 -13.32 -11.31 -20.89
N ARG A 347 -12.66 -11.46 -19.73
CA ARG A 347 -12.98 -12.53 -18.77
C ARG A 347 -14.25 -12.22 -17.98
N VAL A 348 -14.42 -10.98 -17.54
CA VAL A 348 -15.65 -10.55 -16.85
C VAL A 348 -16.87 -10.67 -17.77
N GLU A 349 -16.75 -10.29 -19.04
CA GLU A 349 -17.81 -10.43 -20.04
C GLU A 349 -18.25 -11.89 -20.26
N LYS A 350 -17.35 -12.86 -20.04
CA LYS A 350 -17.67 -14.30 -20.07
C LYS A 350 -18.33 -14.82 -18.79
N GLY A 351 -18.54 -13.95 -17.80
CA GLY A 351 -19.06 -14.34 -16.48
C GLY A 351 -18.02 -15.04 -15.60
N GLU A 352 -16.73 -14.80 -15.84
CA GLU A 352 -15.64 -15.38 -15.05
C GLU A 352 -15.08 -14.35 -14.06
N ILE A 353 -14.83 -14.78 -12.81
CA ILE A 353 -14.01 -14.00 -11.89
C ILE A 353 -12.59 -13.90 -12.52
N PRO A 354 -12.09 -12.68 -12.82
CA PRO A 354 -10.95 -12.47 -13.74
C PRO A 354 -9.58 -12.68 -13.07
N VAL A 355 -9.49 -13.66 -12.18
CA VAL A 355 -8.29 -13.99 -11.42
C VAL A 355 -7.34 -14.80 -12.29
N PHE A 356 -6.12 -14.29 -12.48
CA PHE A 356 -5.10 -14.91 -13.34
C PHE A 356 -4.08 -15.74 -12.55
N ARG A 357 -3.83 -15.38 -11.30
CA ARG A 357 -2.95 -16.13 -10.38
C ARG A 357 -3.33 -15.86 -8.93
N GLY A 358 -2.77 -16.64 -8.03
CA GLY A 358 -2.93 -16.42 -6.60
C GLY A 358 -2.05 -17.35 -5.80
N HIS A 359 -2.38 -17.49 -4.51
CA HIS A 359 -1.69 -18.40 -3.60
C HIS A 359 -2.64 -18.82 -2.49
N ILE A 360 -2.73 -20.13 -2.21
CA ILE A 360 -3.50 -20.64 -1.08
C ILE A 360 -2.51 -20.95 0.05
N LEU A 361 -2.72 -20.34 1.21
CA LEU A 361 -1.78 -20.44 2.33
C LEU A 361 -1.96 -21.78 3.02
N ASN A 362 -0.83 -22.46 3.24
CA ASN A 362 -0.80 -23.65 4.10
C ASN A 362 -0.68 -23.25 5.59
N GLU A 363 -0.66 -24.23 6.50
CA GLU A 363 -0.58 -23.96 7.95
C GLU A 363 0.70 -23.21 8.36
N GLU A 364 1.83 -23.52 7.73
CA GLU A 364 3.10 -22.83 7.97
C GLU A 364 3.02 -21.36 7.53
N ASP A 365 2.45 -21.11 6.35
CA ASP A 365 2.27 -19.77 5.80
C ASP A 365 1.40 -18.90 6.72
N LEU A 366 0.33 -19.47 7.28
CA LEU A 366 -0.56 -18.76 8.19
C LEU A 366 0.14 -18.35 9.50
N LYS A 367 0.99 -19.22 10.06
CA LYS A 367 1.77 -18.92 11.27
C LYS A 367 2.79 -17.82 11.00
N ILE A 368 3.59 -17.97 9.95
CA ILE A 368 4.62 -16.97 9.59
C ILE A 368 3.98 -15.63 9.24
N ARG A 369 2.87 -15.64 8.49
CA ARG A 369 2.10 -14.42 8.18
C ARG A 369 1.68 -13.70 9.45
N LYS A 370 1.19 -14.42 10.47
CA LYS A 370 0.82 -13.83 11.77
C LYS A 370 2.02 -13.18 12.45
N HIS A 371 3.18 -13.86 12.52
CA HIS A 371 4.40 -13.29 13.09
C HIS A 371 4.85 -12.02 12.36
N ILE A 372 4.95 -12.08 11.03
CA ILE A 372 5.37 -10.93 10.23
C ILE A 372 4.39 -9.76 10.40
N LEU A 373 3.08 -10.01 10.36
CA LEU A 373 2.08 -8.96 10.57
C LEU A 373 2.18 -8.34 11.96
N ASN A 374 2.35 -9.16 13.01
CA ASN A 374 2.54 -8.69 14.38
C ASN A 374 3.79 -7.82 14.50
N LEU A 375 4.92 -8.24 13.93
CA LEU A 375 6.15 -7.45 13.94
C LEU A 375 6.00 -6.12 13.18
N MET A 376 5.34 -6.14 12.01
CA MET A 376 5.15 -4.95 11.17
C MET A 376 4.18 -3.93 11.78
N CYS A 377 3.22 -4.35 12.59
CA CYS A 377 2.16 -3.49 13.13
C CYS A 377 2.30 -3.18 14.62
N ARG A 378 2.84 -4.12 15.41
CA ARG A 378 2.91 -4.05 16.88
C ARG A 378 4.34 -4.08 17.43
N LEU A 379 5.34 -4.32 16.56
CA LEU A 379 6.75 -4.41 16.94
C LEU A 379 7.03 -5.53 17.96
N GLU A 380 6.15 -6.50 18.07
CA GLU A 380 6.29 -7.65 18.96
C GLU A 380 5.59 -8.87 18.39
N THR A 381 6.04 -10.07 18.74
CA THR A 381 5.32 -11.32 18.46
C THR A 381 5.55 -12.34 19.57
N SER A 382 4.62 -13.27 19.74
CA SER A 382 4.70 -14.38 20.70
C SER A 382 4.52 -15.73 19.99
N TRP A 383 5.10 -16.76 20.58
CA TRP A 383 4.94 -18.20 20.28
C TRP A 383 4.64 -18.98 21.57
N GLU A 384 4.05 -18.32 22.57
CA GLU A 384 3.58 -18.95 23.82
C GLU A 384 2.48 -19.97 23.54
N ALA A 385 1.58 -19.65 22.61
CA ALA A 385 0.51 -20.54 22.19
C ALA A 385 1.06 -21.61 21.23
N PRO A 386 0.75 -22.91 21.41
CA PRO A 386 1.25 -23.98 20.54
C PRO A 386 0.94 -23.79 19.06
N GLU A 387 -0.19 -23.16 18.74
CA GLU A 387 -0.59 -22.83 17.37
C GLU A 387 0.31 -21.78 16.71
N ASP A 388 1.02 -20.96 17.50
CA ASP A 388 1.94 -19.94 17.03
C ASP A 388 3.38 -20.47 16.92
N TYR A 389 3.66 -21.68 17.38
CA TYR A 389 4.95 -22.32 17.19
C TYR A 389 5.04 -22.99 15.80
N PHE A 390 6.19 -22.83 15.13
CA PHE A 390 6.51 -23.52 13.87
C PHE A 390 7.89 -24.19 13.95
N GLU A 391 8.11 -25.22 13.13
CA GLU A 391 9.25 -26.13 13.24
C GLU A 391 10.60 -25.40 13.18
N GLU A 392 10.76 -24.48 12.23
CA GLU A 392 11.99 -23.72 11.99
C GLU A 392 12.20 -22.51 12.92
N LEU A 393 11.33 -22.30 13.90
CA LEU A 393 11.45 -21.17 14.82
C LEU A 393 12.83 -21.12 15.50
N PRO A 394 13.43 -22.24 16.01
CA PRO A 394 14.77 -22.22 16.59
C PRO A 394 15.84 -21.65 15.64
N GLU A 395 15.81 -22.00 14.36
CA GLU A 395 16.71 -21.48 13.33
C GLU A 395 16.48 -19.99 13.08
N VAL A 396 15.23 -19.54 13.08
CA VAL A 396 14.88 -18.11 13.01
C VAL A 396 15.49 -17.34 14.18
N LEU A 397 15.38 -17.86 15.40
CA LEU A 397 15.95 -17.22 16.60
C LEU A 397 17.47 -17.14 16.53
N VAL A 398 18.14 -18.18 16.01
CA VAL A 398 19.60 -18.17 15.80
C VAL A 398 20.01 -17.06 14.83
N LYS A 399 19.27 -16.87 13.72
CA LYS A 399 19.56 -15.80 12.74
C LYS A 399 19.40 -14.39 13.31
N LEU A 400 18.56 -14.23 14.33
CA LEU A 400 18.31 -12.94 14.97
C LEU A 400 19.29 -12.61 16.11
N ARG A 401 20.18 -13.53 16.52
CA ARG A 401 21.17 -13.28 17.59
C ARG A 401 22.11 -12.11 17.32
N GLU A 402 22.46 -11.88 16.05
CA GLU A 402 23.28 -10.74 15.69
C GLU A 402 22.52 -9.42 15.87
N MET A 403 21.24 -9.38 15.49
CA MET A 403 20.38 -8.22 15.69
C MET A 403 20.08 -7.97 17.17
N GLU A 404 19.96 -9.02 17.98
CA GLU A 404 19.88 -8.93 19.45
C GLU A 404 21.16 -8.31 20.03
N SER A 405 22.33 -8.77 19.57
CA SER A 405 23.64 -8.23 20.00
C SER A 405 23.80 -6.74 19.62
N ASP A 406 23.21 -6.33 18.49
CA ASP A 406 23.15 -4.93 18.06
C ASP A 406 22.06 -4.11 18.78
N GLY A 407 21.25 -4.73 19.65
CA GLY A 407 20.17 -4.10 20.41
C GLY A 407 18.99 -3.69 19.53
N LEU A 408 18.75 -4.40 18.43
CA LEU A 408 17.63 -4.19 17.50
C LEU A 408 16.43 -5.08 17.83
N VAL A 409 16.64 -6.10 18.67
CA VAL A 409 15.67 -7.12 19.05
C VAL A 409 15.91 -7.50 20.51
N GLU A 410 14.83 -7.75 21.26
CA GLU A 410 14.86 -8.27 22.63
C GLU A 410 14.01 -9.54 22.69
N PHE A 411 14.58 -10.65 23.15
CA PHE A 411 13.84 -11.89 23.35
C PHE A 411 13.25 -12.00 24.76
N SER A 412 12.07 -12.59 24.85
CA SER A 412 11.55 -13.22 26.07
C SER A 412 11.63 -14.75 25.94
N GLU A 413 11.16 -15.48 26.95
CA GLU A 413 11.11 -16.95 26.89
C GLU A 413 10.22 -17.46 25.74
N THR A 414 9.15 -16.73 25.44
CA THR A 414 8.09 -17.14 24.52
C THR A 414 7.78 -16.10 23.44
N GLY A 415 8.68 -15.15 23.20
CA GLY A 415 8.42 -14.08 22.25
C GLY A 415 9.60 -13.18 21.95
N LEU A 416 9.31 -12.16 21.15
CA LEU A 416 10.26 -11.16 20.66
C LEU A 416 9.61 -9.78 20.66
N HIS A 417 10.35 -8.77 21.11
CA HIS A 417 10.02 -7.36 21.03
C HIS A 417 11.09 -6.59 20.24
N ILE A 418 10.68 -5.62 19.42
CA ILE A 418 11.54 -4.72 18.65
C ILE A 418 11.56 -3.36 19.37
N PRO A 419 12.65 -3.00 20.08
CA PRO A 419 12.76 -1.69 20.70
C PRO A 419 12.78 -0.56 19.65
N GLU A 420 12.58 0.69 20.08
CA GLU A 420 12.54 1.86 19.17
C GLU A 420 13.75 1.95 18.23
N LYS A 421 14.94 1.57 18.72
CA LYS A 421 16.18 1.52 17.92
C LYS A 421 16.09 0.51 16.76
N GLY A 422 15.34 -0.57 16.94
CA GLY A 422 15.11 -1.64 15.97
C GLY A 422 14.02 -1.34 14.93
N ARG A 423 13.11 -0.39 15.19
CA ARG A 423 11.95 -0.09 14.33
C ARG A 423 12.33 0.13 12.84
N PRO A 424 13.39 0.89 12.49
CA PRO A 424 13.79 1.06 11.08
C PRO A 424 14.26 -0.23 10.40
N PHE A 425 14.64 -1.25 11.17
CA PHE A 425 15.10 -2.55 10.70
C PHE A 425 14.00 -3.62 10.74
N VAL A 426 12.73 -3.25 10.97
CA VAL A 426 11.60 -4.20 11.06
C VAL A 426 11.54 -5.15 9.87
N ARG A 427 11.81 -4.66 8.65
CA ARG A 427 11.85 -5.49 7.44
C ARG A 427 12.95 -6.55 7.50
N ASN A 428 14.14 -6.18 7.99
CA ASN A 428 15.25 -7.12 8.17
C ASN A 428 14.92 -8.18 9.22
N ILE A 429 14.22 -7.80 10.29
CA ILE A 429 13.77 -8.73 11.34
C ILE A 429 12.73 -9.70 10.76
N CYS A 430 11.76 -9.21 9.99
CA CYS A 430 10.75 -10.04 9.31
C CYS A 430 11.38 -11.02 8.29
N MET A 431 12.49 -10.67 7.63
CA MET A 431 13.21 -11.58 6.73
C MET A 431 13.74 -12.83 7.44
N ALA A 432 14.00 -12.76 8.74
CA ALA A 432 14.36 -13.94 9.52
C ALA A 432 13.17 -14.90 9.73
N PHE A 433 11.93 -14.42 9.67
CA PHE A 433 10.72 -15.26 9.75
C PHE A 433 10.27 -15.78 8.38
N ASP A 434 10.70 -15.14 7.29
CA ASP A 434 10.29 -15.48 5.91
C ASP A 434 10.97 -16.77 5.41
N LEU A 435 10.33 -17.92 5.69
CA LEU A 435 10.87 -19.22 5.30
C LEU A 435 10.91 -19.41 3.78
N ARG A 436 9.98 -18.80 3.02
CA ARG A 436 9.97 -18.89 1.55
C ARG A 436 11.18 -18.18 0.94
N LEU A 437 11.52 -16.99 1.42
CA LEU A 437 12.72 -16.27 1.02
C LEU A 437 13.99 -17.05 1.38
N GLN A 438 14.00 -17.71 2.54
CA GLN A 438 15.16 -18.49 2.99
C GLN A 438 15.38 -19.76 2.18
N ARG A 439 14.30 -20.44 1.79
CA ARG A 439 14.36 -21.67 0.99
C ARG A 439 14.60 -21.38 -0.49
N ASN A 440 14.22 -20.21 -0.98
CA ASN A 440 14.36 -19.81 -2.39
C ASN A 440 14.98 -18.41 -2.49
N VAL A 441 16.30 -18.33 -2.24
CA VAL A 441 17.04 -17.07 -2.37
C VAL A 441 17.13 -16.72 -3.86
N PRO A 442 16.60 -15.56 -4.30
CA PRO A 442 16.59 -15.24 -5.72
C PRO A 442 18.00 -15.01 -6.29
N ASP A 443 18.30 -15.59 -7.45
CA ASP A 443 19.55 -15.35 -8.19
C ASP A 443 19.64 -13.94 -8.80
N THR A 444 18.51 -13.21 -8.82
CA THR A 444 18.41 -11.86 -9.38
C THR A 444 17.82 -10.89 -8.37
N ARG A 445 18.09 -9.59 -8.54
CA ARG A 445 17.58 -8.55 -7.65
C ARG A 445 16.07 -8.35 -7.84
N LEU A 446 15.27 -9.08 -7.06
CA LEU A 446 13.80 -8.96 -7.07
C LEU A 446 13.29 -7.81 -6.21
N PHE A 447 14.01 -7.44 -5.16
CA PHE A 447 13.56 -6.48 -4.15
C PHE A 447 14.37 -5.19 -4.13
N SER A 448 13.71 -4.11 -3.70
CA SER A 448 14.38 -2.87 -3.34
C SER A 448 15.17 -3.04 -2.04
N MET A 449 16.05 -2.08 -1.77
CA MET A 449 16.81 -2.02 -0.52
C MET A 449 15.90 -1.82 0.72
N THR A 450 16.37 -2.30 1.89
CA THR A 450 15.67 -2.18 3.17
C THR A 450 15.83 -0.84 3.88
N MET A 451 16.78 0.00 3.46
CA MET A 451 16.99 1.35 4.00
C MET A 451 16.99 2.41 2.90
#